data_AF-A0A8R1I6P3-F1
#
_entry.id   AF-A0A8R1I6P3-F1
#
_cell.length_a   1.000
_cell.length_b   1.000
_cell.length_c   1.000
_cell.angle_alpha   90.00
_cell.angle_beta   90.00
_cell.angle_gamma   90.00
#
_symmetry.space_group_name_H-M   'P 1'
#
loop_
_entity.id
_entity.type
_entity.pdbx_description
1 polymer ?
#
loop_
_entity_poly.entity_id
_entity_poly.type
_entity_poly.pdbx_seq_one_letter_code
_entity_poly.pdbx_strand_id
1 'polypeptide(L)'
;MRCLQLLAFSTLLFGALNAAPLKDILDIFLPSKWENKRIFKDFLGNLLATKDKKRSINSFFRDDFFYNGCYGNYDKKGAIAYLLGWEDGFDIDVDGSKELGGNRIRYELTLTKKISFWTKKTISFELVLNIKNSKKPQLVSGATTWCPRNLLGSVAGDGSEVIVLDLIGKVETFINNGKSADLAILFAEDFTFRGCEGNYGKEKAVEVLSLASRSIKFHVASSKFIGKNQIEFKLDVKGFPVTCSLYFNGSTWLLSYAGLDQC
;
A
#
# COMPACT_ATOMS: atom_id res chain seq x y z
N MET A 1 15.33 60.94 -36.76
CA MET A 1 14.30 59.88 -36.94
C MET A 1 14.50 58.83 -35.86
N ARG A 2 13.74 58.93 -34.76
CA ARG A 2 13.88 58.15 -33.52
C ARG A 2 12.51 57.61 -33.09
N CYS A 3 11.91 56.73 -33.88
CA CYS A 3 10.65 56.03 -33.54
C CYS A 3 10.68 54.55 -33.96
N LEU A 4 11.78 53.82 -33.72
CA LEU A 4 11.84 52.38 -33.99
C LEU A 4 12.56 51.54 -32.92
N GLN A 5 12.88 52.12 -31.75
CA GLN A 5 13.48 51.38 -30.62
C GLN A 5 12.51 51.11 -29.45
N LEU A 6 11.24 51.51 -29.58
CA LEU A 6 10.20 51.30 -28.55
C LEU A 6 9.22 50.15 -28.86
N LEU A 7 9.41 49.41 -29.96
CA LEU A 7 8.55 48.28 -30.35
C LEU A 7 9.17 46.89 -30.13
N ALA A 8 10.41 46.81 -29.66
CA ALA A 8 11.06 45.54 -29.29
C ALA A 8 10.91 45.20 -27.78
N PHE A 9 10.46 46.15 -26.95
CA PHE A 9 10.31 45.94 -25.50
C PHE A 9 8.87 45.60 -25.05
N SER A 10 7.86 45.73 -25.91
CA SER A 10 6.46 45.41 -25.56
C SER A 10 6.06 43.96 -25.88
N THR A 11 6.75 43.27 -26.78
CA THR A 11 6.46 41.86 -27.11
C THR A 11 7.19 40.85 -26.21
N LEU A 12 8.28 41.27 -25.55
CA LEU A 12 8.96 40.44 -24.54
C LEU A 12 8.24 40.43 -23.18
N LEU A 13 7.41 41.44 -22.88
CA LEU A 13 6.67 41.50 -21.61
C LEU A 13 5.31 40.77 -21.63
N PHE A 14 4.77 40.43 -22.81
CA PHE A 14 3.49 39.70 -22.94
C PHE A 14 3.63 38.32 -23.60
N GLY A 15 4.82 37.96 -24.11
CA GLY A 15 5.12 36.64 -24.68
C GLY A 15 5.50 35.56 -23.66
N ALA A 16 5.83 35.94 -22.42
CA ALA A 16 6.22 35.00 -21.35
C ALA A 16 5.05 34.60 -20.42
N LEU A 17 3.82 35.05 -20.71
CA LEU A 17 2.63 34.78 -19.90
C LEU A 17 1.70 33.71 -20.49
N ASN A 18 2.11 33.00 -21.54
CA ASN A 18 1.39 31.83 -22.01
C ASN A 18 2.22 30.55 -21.81
N ALA A 19 1.67 29.67 -20.97
CA ALA A 19 2.07 28.28 -20.71
C ALA A 19 3.04 28.00 -19.54
N ALA A 20 2.99 28.76 -18.46
CA ALA A 20 3.26 28.19 -17.13
C ALA A 20 1.90 27.96 -16.43
N PRO A 21 1.49 26.71 -16.13
CA PRO A 21 0.29 26.47 -15.34
C PRO A 21 0.38 27.26 -14.03
N LEU A 22 -0.73 27.84 -13.56
CA LEU A 22 -0.84 28.67 -12.35
C LEU A 22 -0.14 28.08 -11.10
N LYS A 23 0.04 26.75 -11.06
CA LYS A 23 0.83 25.99 -10.08
C LYS A 23 2.31 26.43 -10.01
N ASP A 24 2.93 26.72 -11.16
CA ASP A 24 4.34 27.12 -11.26
C ASP A 24 4.57 28.57 -10.81
N ILE A 25 3.56 29.43 -10.95
CA ILE A 25 3.61 30.83 -10.47
C ILE A 25 3.45 30.87 -8.94
N LEU A 26 2.59 30.01 -8.37
CA LEU A 26 2.44 29.87 -6.92
C LEU A 26 3.72 29.37 -6.24
N ASP A 27 4.50 28.56 -6.96
CA ASP A 27 5.77 28.04 -6.47
C ASP A 27 6.85 29.16 -6.35
N ILE A 28 6.81 30.24 -7.15
CA ILE A 28 7.76 31.37 -7.03
C ILE A 28 7.60 32.14 -5.70
N PHE A 29 6.40 32.16 -5.11
CA PHE A 29 6.09 32.90 -3.88
C PHE A 29 6.29 32.10 -2.58
N LEU A 30 6.70 30.82 -2.65
CA LEU A 30 6.84 29.91 -1.49
C LEU A 30 8.23 29.27 -1.40
N PRO A 31 9.29 30.03 -1.02
CA PRO A 31 10.67 29.54 -1.00
C PRO A 31 10.89 28.29 -0.13
N SER A 32 10.15 28.13 0.96
CA SER A 32 10.24 26.95 1.84
C SER A 32 9.78 25.65 1.16
N LYS A 33 8.85 25.73 0.21
CA LYS A 33 8.33 24.55 -0.51
C LYS A 33 9.41 23.93 -1.42
N TRP A 34 10.20 24.77 -2.09
CA TRP A 34 11.32 24.33 -2.93
C TRP A 34 12.46 23.74 -2.11
N GLU A 35 12.79 24.37 -1.00
CA GLU A 35 13.83 23.90 -0.10
C GLU A 35 13.48 22.53 0.48
N ASN A 36 12.25 22.35 0.98
CA ASN A 36 11.79 21.08 1.52
C ASN A 36 11.80 19.98 0.45
N LYS A 37 11.37 20.29 -0.77
CA LYS A 37 11.43 19.36 -1.91
C LYS A 37 12.86 18.94 -2.24
N ARG A 38 13.81 19.88 -2.21
CA ARG A 38 15.24 19.59 -2.39
C ARG A 38 15.77 18.67 -1.30
N ILE A 39 15.50 18.99 -0.02
CA ILE A 39 15.92 18.17 1.13
C ILE A 39 15.44 16.72 0.97
N PHE A 40 14.17 16.52 0.60
CA PHE A 40 13.63 15.18 0.40
C PHE A 40 14.29 14.45 -0.77
N LYS A 41 14.51 15.13 -1.90
CA LYS A 41 15.17 14.54 -3.07
C LYS A 41 16.61 14.13 -2.76
N ASP A 42 17.36 14.96 -2.03
CA ASP A 42 18.72 14.63 -1.61
C ASP A 42 18.74 13.43 -0.64
N PHE A 43 17.80 13.39 0.32
CA PHE A 43 17.62 12.23 1.20
C PHE A 43 17.35 10.95 0.41
N LEU A 44 16.35 10.98 -0.48
CA LEU A 44 15.92 9.83 -1.26
C LEU A 44 17.03 9.35 -2.20
N GLY A 45 17.73 10.26 -2.86
CA GLY A 45 18.86 9.95 -3.73
C GLY A 45 20.00 9.25 -2.97
N ASN A 46 20.33 9.72 -1.76
CA ASN A 46 21.34 9.07 -0.92
C ASN A 46 20.91 7.68 -0.44
N LEU A 47 19.64 7.51 -0.10
CA LEU A 47 19.07 6.23 0.33
C LEU A 47 19.14 5.21 -0.81
N LEU A 48 18.67 5.57 -2.01
CA LEU A 48 18.68 4.69 -3.19
C LEU A 48 20.11 4.37 -3.61
N ALA A 49 21.00 5.36 -3.70
CA ALA A 49 22.40 5.12 -4.03
C ALA A 49 23.12 4.21 -3.00
N THR A 50 22.68 4.22 -1.73
CA THR A 50 23.21 3.30 -0.71
C THR A 50 22.67 1.88 -0.91
N LYS A 51 21.37 1.74 -1.20
CA LYS A 51 20.72 0.46 -1.56
C LYS A 51 21.38 -0.16 -2.80
N ASP A 52 21.61 0.62 -3.86
CA ASP A 52 22.17 0.13 -5.13
C ASP A 52 23.60 -0.38 -4.95
N LYS A 53 24.35 0.22 -4.03
CA LYS A 53 25.67 -0.24 -3.60
C LYS A 53 25.62 -1.46 -2.67
N LYS A 54 24.44 -2.05 -2.46
CA LYS A 54 24.16 -3.18 -1.54
C LYS A 54 24.66 -2.92 -0.13
N ARG A 55 24.65 -1.66 0.31
CA ARG A 55 25.05 -1.26 1.66
C ARG A 55 23.84 -1.19 2.57
N SER A 56 24.09 -1.26 3.87
CA SER A 56 23.03 -1.10 4.87
C SER A 56 22.40 0.29 4.78
N ILE A 57 21.08 0.32 4.66
CA ILE A 57 20.26 1.54 4.69
C ILE A 57 19.68 1.81 6.09
N ASN A 58 20.10 1.05 7.10
CA ASN A 58 19.52 1.10 8.44
C ASN A 58 19.58 2.49 9.10
N SER A 59 20.62 3.27 8.79
CA SER A 59 20.83 4.62 9.32
C SER A 59 19.83 5.65 8.78
N PHE A 60 19.16 5.38 7.66
CA PHE A 60 18.13 6.25 7.07
C PHE A 60 16.79 6.17 7.81
N PHE A 61 16.64 5.23 8.75
CA PHE A 61 15.42 5.02 9.53
C PHE A 61 15.71 5.22 11.01
N ARG A 62 14.85 5.96 11.72
CA ARG A 62 14.86 5.97 13.18
C ARG A 62 14.52 4.58 13.71
N ASP A 63 14.99 4.26 14.92
CA ASP A 63 14.76 2.95 15.53
C ASP A 63 13.29 2.68 15.84
N ASP A 64 12.51 3.72 16.13
CA ASP A 64 11.06 3.69 16.34
C ASP A 64 10.24 3.90 15.04
N PHE A 65 10.86 3.69 13.87
CA PHE A 65 10.17 3.86 12.60
C PHE A 65 9.00 2.87 12.44
N PHE A 66 7.89 3.39 11.90
CA PHE A 66 6.73 2.60 11.51
C PHE A 66 6.15 3.10 10.18
N TYR A 67 5.59 2.19 9.38
CA TYR A 67 4.88 2.50 8.15
C TYR A 67 3.49 1.84 8.18
N ASN A 68 2.43 2.63 8.03
CA ASN A 68 1.08 2.11 7.85
C ASN A 68 0.77 1.95 6.36
N GLY A 69 0.87 0.72 5.85
CA GLY A 69 0.62 0.42 4.45
C GLY A 69 -0.79 -0.11 4.21
N CYS A 70 -1.14 -0.23 2.93
CA CYS A 70 -2.43 -0.77 2.51
C CYS A 70 -2.72 -2.19 2.99
N TYR A 71 -1.66 -2.97 3.19
CA TYR A 71 -1.72 -4.41 3.45
C TYR A 71 -1.14 -4.77 4.80
N GLY A 72 -0.91 -3.78 5.66
CA GLY A 72 -0.38 -4.03 6.99
C GLY A 72 0.51 -2.92 7.49
N ASN A 73 0.84 -3.03 8.76
CA ASN A 73 1.78 -2.15 9.43
C ASN A 73 3.17 -2.78 9.38
N TYR A 74 4.18 -1.98 9.04
CA TYR A 74 5.56 -2.41 8.95
C TYR A 74 6.40 -1.65 9.96
N ASP A 75 7.10 -2.37 10.82
CA ASP A 75 8.17 -1.79 11.62
C ASP A 75 9.40 -1.48 10.75
N LYS A 76 10.44 -0.90 11.35
CA LYS A 76 11.73 -0.62 10.70
C LYS A 76 12.29 -1.82 9.92
N LYS A 77 12.28 -3.01 10.52
CA LYS A 77 12.87 -4.21 9.91
C LYS A 77 12.07 -4.63 8.68
N GLY A 78 10.75 -4.68 8.81
CA GLY A 78 9.83 -4.98 7.72
C GLY A 78 10.00 -3.99 6.56
N ALA A 79 9.96 -2.69 6.84
CA ALA A 79 10.08 -1.66 5.81
C ALA A 79 11.42 -1.70 5.05
N ILE A 80 12.54 -1.94 5.75
CA ILE A 80 13.85 -2.12 5.12
C ILE A 80 13.85 -3.36 4.22
N ALA A 81 13.30 -4.49 4.67
CA ALA A 81 13.23 -5.71 3.88
C ALA A 81 12.44 -5.49 2.57
N TYR A 82 11.28 -4.82 2.66
CA TYR A 82 10.50 -4.46 1.48
C TYR A 82 11.27 -3.56 0.52
N LEU A 83 11.94 -2.52 1.02
CA LEU A 83 12.69 -1.59 0.19
C LEU A 83 13.89 -2.24 -0.50
N LEU A 84 14.58 -3.17 0.17
CA LEU A 84 15.69 -3.91 -0.43
C LEU A 84 15.22 -4.82 -1.57
N GLY A 85 14.06 -5.45 -1.44
CA GLY A 85 13.42 -6.27 -2.48
C GLY A 85 12.69 -5.48 -3.57
N TRP A 86 12.62 -4.16 -3.46
CA TRP A 86 11.92 -3.30 -4.40
C TRP A 86 12.65 -3.21 -5.75
N GLU A 87 11.96 -3.52 -6.85
CA GLU A 87 12.43 -3.39 -8.24
C GLU A 87 12.45 -1.93 -8.75
N ASP A 88 13.40 -1.60 -9.63
CA ASP A 88 13.52 -0.27 -10.22
C ASP A 88 12.34 0.10 -11.15
N GLY A 89 12.22 1.38 -11.52
CA GLY A 89 11.27 1.84 -12.54
C GLY A 89 10.05 2.60 -12.01
N PHE A 90 10.12 3.14 -10.80
CA PHE A 90 9.13 4.07 -10.26
C PHE A 90 9.67 5.48 -10.19
N ASP A 91 8.87 6.44 -10.63
CA ASP A 91 9.12 7.86 -10.43
C ASP A 91 8.48 8.28 -9.11
N ILE A 92 9.24 8.92 -8.21
CA ILE A 92 8.69 9.50 -6.97
C ILE A 92 8.63 11.01 -7.14
N ASP A 93 7.41 11.55 -7.03
CA ASP A 93 7.13 12.97 -7.02
C ASP A 93 6.79 13.45 -5.60
N VAL A 94 7.23 14.67 -5.30
CA VAL A 94 6.85 15.39 -4.07
C VAL A 94 5.74 16.36 -4.44
N ASP A 95 4.54 16.06 -3.96
CA ASP A 95 3.33 16.86 -4.19
C ASP A 95 3.24 18.03 -3.21
N GLY A 96 3.60 17.77 -1.96
CA GLY A 96 3.47 18.72 -0.87
C GLY A 96 4.45 18.46 0.27
N SER A 97 4.63 19.47 1.12
CA SER A 97 5.36 19.32 2.37
C SER A 97 4.78 20.22 3.45
N LYS A 98 4.82 19.78 4.70
CA LYS A 98 4.34 20.51 5.86
C LYS A 98 5.30 20.33 7.03
N GLU A 99 5.78 21.44 7.59
CA GLU A 99 6.54 21.44 8.83
C GLU A 99 5.63 21.06 10.00
N LEU A 100 6.06 20.11 10.82
CA LEU A 100 5.31 19.62 11.98
C LEU A 100 5.85 20.15 13.32
N GLY A 101 6.91 20.97 13.29
CA GLY A 101 7.68 21.34 14.47
C GLY A 101 8.66 20.25 14.92
N GLY A 102 9.57 20.59 15.85
CA GLY A 102 10.54 19.64 16.39
C GLY A 102 11.51 19.04 15.36
N ASN A 103 11.89 19.84 14.34
CA ASN A 103 12.72 19.42 13.21
C ASN A 103 12.12 18.26 12.40
N ARG A 104 10.80 18.25 12.22
CA ARG A 104 10.10 17.24 11.43
C ARG A 104 9.35 17.88 10.27
N ILE A 105 9.44 17.25 9.11
CA ILE A 105 8.72 17.65 7.91
C ILE A 105 7.94 16.43 7.41
N ARG A 106 6.63 16.62 7.20
CA ARG A 106 5.78 15.66 6.48
C ARG A 106 5.86 15.96 5.00
N TYR A 107 5.98 14.93 4.19
CA TYR A 107 5.96 14.99 2.74
C TYR A 107 4.77 14.19 2.21
N GLU A 108 4.03 14.80 1.31
CA GLU A 108 2.99 14.15 0.51
C GLU A 108 3.64 13.76 -0.83
N LEU A 109 3.56 12.48 -1.17
CA LEU A 109 4.33 11.88 -2.24
C LEU A 109 3.42 11.08 -3.17
N THR A 110 3.77 11.09 -4.46
CA THR A 110 3.17 10.22 -5.46
C THR A 110 4.23 9.32 -6.07
N LEU A 111 4.04 8.01 -6.01
CA LEU A 111 4.85 7.00 -6.68
C LEU A 111 4.18 6.62 -7.99
N THR A 112 4.84 6.81 -9.13
CA THR A 112 4.31 6.50 -10.45
C THR A 112 5.07 5.35 -11.10
N LYS A 113 4.38 4.28 -11.50
CA LYS A 113 4.91 3.24 -12.40
C LYS A 113 4.38 3.46 -13.81
N LYS A 114 5.28 3.59 -14.78
CA LYS A 114 4.90 3.55 -16.21
C LYS A 114 4.80 2.09 -16.64
N ILE A 115 3.61 1.67 -17.06
CA ILE A 115 3.34 0.30 -17.52
C ILE A 115 3.38 0.24 -19.05
N SER A 116 2.87 1.28 -19.70
CA SER A 116 2.94 1.45 -21.15
C SER A 116 3.00 2.93 -21.49
N PHE A 117 3.11 3.26 -22.77
CA PHE A 117 3.07 4.64 -23.25
C PHE A 117 1.79 5.39 -22.80
N TRP A 118 0.68 4.67 -22.63
CA TRP A 118 -0.63 5.24 -22.27
C TRP A 118 -1.06 4.94 -20.82
N THR A 119 -0.43 3.96 -20.16
CA THR A 119 -0.87 3.48 -18.84
C THR A 119 0.15 3.78 -17.76
N LYS A 120 -0.28 4.52 -16.76
CA LYS A 120 0.48 4.80 -15.53
C LYS A 120 -0.33 4.36 -14.32
N LYS A 121 0.34 3.84 -13.29
CA LYS A 121 -0.26 3.59 -11.97
C LYS A 121 0.42 4.46 -10.93
N THR A 122 -0.39 5.05 -10.05
CA THR A 122 0.08 6.00 -9.04
C THR A 122 -0.33 5.55 -7.63
N ILE A 123 0.58 5.62 -6.65
CA ILE A 123 0.27 5.54 -5.21
C ILE A 123 0.44 6.93 -4.63
N SER A 124 -0.49 7.36 -3.77
CA SER A 124 -0.25 8.49 -2.89
C SER A 124 0.08 8.00 -1.49
N PHE A 125 1.14 8.54 -0.90
CA PHE A 125 1.61 8.18 0.42
C PHE A 125 2.29 9.37 1.09
N GLU A 126 2.47 9.28 2.40
CA GLU A 126 3.11 10.28 3.21
C GLU A 126 4.33 9.69 3.89
N LEU A 127 5.39 10.51 3.99
CA LEU A 127 6.57 10.20 4.81
C LEU A 127 6.86 11.37 5.74
N VAL A 128 7.31 11.06 6.96
CA VAL A 128 7.78 12.07 7.92
C VAL A 128 9.29 11.91 8.08
N LEU A 129 10.03 12.96 7.75
CA LEU A 129 11.48 13.03 7.97
C LEU A 129 11.80 13.84 9.21
N ASN A 130 12.76 13.36 9.99
CA ASN A 130 13.45 14.11 11.02
C ASN A 130 14.70 14.74 10.41
N ILE A 131 14.74 16.06 10.39
CA ILE A 131 15.83 16.89 9.86
C ILE A 131 16.71 17.49 10.97
N LYS A 132 16.57 17.04 12.22
CA LYS A 132 17.36 17.55 13.39
C LYS A 132 18.87 17.56 13.11
N ASN A 133 19.36 16.61 12.34
CA ASN A 133 20.73 16.61 11.83
C ASN A 133 20.64 16.70 10.31
N SER A 134 20.67 17.92 9.76
CA SER A 134 20.43 18.20 8.33
C SER A 134 21.35 17.40 7.40
N LYS A 135 22.50 16.91 7.90
CA LYS A 135 23.45 16.05 7.18
C LYS A 135 23.09 14.56 7.18
N LYS A 136 22.21 14.11 8.08
CA LYS A 136 21.73 12.72 8.21
C LYS A 136 20.24 12.70 8.55
N PRO A 137 19.36 13.11 7.62
CA PRO A 137 17.93 13.00 7.82
C PRO A 137 17.53 11.53 8.01
N GLN A 138 16.50 11.29 8.82
CA GLN A 138 15.99 9.95 9.07
C GLN A 138 14.48 9.90 8.94
N LEU A 139 13.96 8.81 8.37
CA LEU A 139 12.54 8.52 8.36
C LEU A 139 12.06 8.24 9.79
N VAL A 140 11.01 8.95 10.18
CA VAL A 140 10.29 8.79 11.45
C VAL A 140 9.11 7.86 11.27
N SER A 141 8.34 8.08 10.22
CA SER A 141 7.15 7.28 9.93
C SER A 141 6.73 7.43 8.48
N GLY A 142 5.79 6.59 8.05
CA GLY A 142 5.07 6.78 6.80
C GLY A 142 3.68 6.18 6.84
N ALA A 143 2.85 6.56 5.88
CA ALA A 143 1.53 5.99 5.70
C ALA A 143 1.12 6.06 4.23
N THR A 144 0.50 5.01 3.71
CA THR A 144 -0.18 5.11 2.42
C THR A 144 -1.48 5.89 2.61
N THR A 145 -1.65 7.00 1.88
CA THR A 145 -2.84 7.85 1.99
C THR A 145 -3.98 7.38 1.11
N TRP A 146 -3.64 6.69 0.02
CA TRP A 146 -4.63 6.07 -0.86
C TRP A 146 -4.13 4.72 -1.36
N CYS A 147 -4.97 3.70 -1.22
CA CYS A 147 -4.67 2.31 -1.58
C CYS A 147 -5.36 1.93 -2.89
N PRO A 148 -4.66 2.03 -4.03
CA PRO A 148 -5.25 1.75 -5.32
C PRO A 148 -5.21 0.24 -5.55
N ARG A 149 -6.33 -0.33 -5.99
CA ARG A 149 -6.41 -1.74 -6.36
C ARG A 149 -5.42 -2.03 -7.50
N ASN A 150 -4.80 -3.22 -7.49
CA ASN A 150 -3.93 -3.73 -8.56
C ASN A 150 -2.63 -2.96 -8.84
N LEU A 151 -2.02 -2.30 -7.86
CA LEU A 151 -1.01 -1.30 -8.16
C LEU A 151 0.29 -1.80 -8.86
N LEU A 152 0.73 -3.03 -8.62
CA LEU A 152 1.97 -3.56 -9.22
C LEU A 152 1.71 -4.48 -10.42
N GLY A 153 0.47 -4.56 -10.91
CA GLY A 153 0.08 -5.60 -11.86
C GLY A 153 0.08 -6.99 -11.22
N SER A 154 -0.26 -8.01 -12.01
CA SER A 154 -0.55 -9.38 -11.57
C SER A 154 0.56 -10.08 -10.76
N VAL A 155 1.75 -9.49 -10.65
CA VAL A 155 2.90 -10.02 -9.92
C VAL A 155 2.81 -9.78 -8.41
N ALA A 156 2.13 -8.73 -7.95
CA ALA A 156 1.91 -8.47 -6.50
C ALA A 156 0.43 -8.56 -6.07
N GLY A 157 -0.42 -9.11 -6.95
CA GLY A 157 -1.86 -9.19 -6.72
C GLY A 157 -2.55 -7.82 -6.64
N ASP A 158 -3.83 -7.85 -6.29
CA ASP A 158 -4.66 -6.66 -6.07
C ASP A 158 -4.77 -6.28 -4.59
N GLY A 159 -3.97 -6.92 -3.75
CA GLY A 159 -3.98 -6.75 -2.30
C GLY A 159 -4.90 -7.69 -1.54
N SER A 160 -5.79 -8.40 -2.25
CA SER A 160 -6.71 -9.35 -1.60
C SER A 160 -5.97 -10.50 -0.93
N GLU A 161 -4.83 -10.93 -1.48
CA GLU A 161 -4.04 -12.04 -0.95
C GLU A 161 -3.62 -11.81 0.49
N VAL A 162 -3.19 -10.60 0.85
CA VAL A 162 -2.75 -10.31 2.22
C VAL A 162 -3.92 -10.37 3.21
N ILE A 163 -5.11 -9.90 2.79
CA ILE A 163 -6.34 -9.99 3.58
C ILE A 163 -6.76 -11.45 3.75
N VAL A 164 -6.69 -12.23 2.67
CA VAL A 164 -7.01 -13.66 2.70
C VAL A 164 -6.01 -14.42 3.58
N LEU A 165 -4.71 -14.17 3.46
CA LEU A 165 -3.68 -14.81 4.28
C LEU A 165 -3.82 -14.46 5.77
N ASP A 166 -4.16 -13.22 6.11
CA ASP A 166 -4.45 -12.82 7.51
C ASP A 166 -5.65 -13.60 8.06
N LEU A 167 -6.74 -13.71 7.30
CA LEU A 167 -7.91 -14.50 7.70
C LEU A 167 -7.57 -15.98 7.88
N ILE A 168 -6.89 -16.58 6.90
CA ILE A 168 -6.48 -18.00 6.95
C ILE A 168 -5.56 -18.24 8.14
N GLY A 169 -4.61 -17.34 8.40
CA GLY A 169 -3.73 -17.42 9.58
C GLY A 169 -4.51 -17.42 10.91
N LYS A 170 -5.59 -16.65 11.01
CA LYS A 170 -6.48 -16.67 12.19
C LYS A 170 -7.21 -18.00 12.32
N VAL A 171 -7.72 -18.56 11.21
CA VAL A 171 -8.37 -19.88 11.19
C VAL A 171 -7.39 -20.99 11.60
N GLU A 172 -6.18 -20.99 11.05
CA GLU A 172 -5.14 -21.98 11.39
C GLU A 172 -4.69 -21.85 12.84
N THR A 173 -4.52 -20.61 13.33
CA THR A 173 -4.20 -20.35 14.75
C THR A 173 -5.28 -20.91 15.66
N PHE A 174 -6.55 -20.74 15.29
CA PHE A 174 -7.67 -21.32 16.01
C PHE A 174 -7.61 -22.85 16.01
N ILE A 175 -7.46 -23.50 14.85
CA ILE A 175 -7.39 -24.97 14.73
C ILE A 175 -6.25 -25.54 15.59
N ASN A 176 -5.12 -24.83 15.65
CA ASN A 176 -3.96 -25.28 16.40
C ASN A 176 -4.08 -25.08 17.92
N ASN A 177 -4.69 -23.97 18.37
CA ASN A 177 -4.62 -23.51 19.77
C ASN A 177 -5.96 -23.49 20.53
N GLY A 178 -7.09 -23.70 19.87
CA GLY A 178 -8.37 -24.09 20.48
C GLY A 178 -9.04 -23.10 21.45
N LYS A 179 -9.56 -21.97 20.94
CA LYS A 179 -10.55 -21.12 21.65
C LYS A 179 -11.74 -20.79 20.73
N SER A 180 -12.86 -21.51 20.87
CA SER A 180 -13.98 -21.54 19.90
C SER A 180 -14.67 -20.20 19.66
N ALA A 181 -14.69 -19.32 20.67
CA ALA A 181 -15.27 -17.99 20.55
C ALA A 181 -14.55 -17.10 19.51
N ASP A 182 -13.27 -17.36 19.25
CA ASP A 182 -12.44 -16.58 18.32
C ASP A 182 -12.61 -17.02 16.86
N LEU A 183 -13.22 -18.19 16.61
CA LEU A 183 -13.45 -18.66 15.23
C LEU A 183 -14.73 -18.05 14.64
N ALA A 184 -15.82 -18.05 15.41
CA ALA A 184 -17.13 -17.61 14.93
C ALA A 184 -17.15 -16.13 14.49
N ILE A 185 -16.28 -15.29 15.06
CA ILE A 185 -16.14 -13.87 14.71
C ILE A 185 -15.57 -13.65 13.30
N LEU A 186 -14.98 -14.69 12.68
CA LEU A 186 -14.44 -14.63 11.32
C LEU A 186 -15.51 -14.85 10.25
N PHE A 187 -16.72 -15.25 10.63
CA PHE A 187 -17.83 -15.59 9.73
C PHE A 187 -18.93 -14.53 9.79
N ALA A 188 -19.45 -14.17 8.63
CA ALA A 188 -20.67 -13.37 8.52
C ALA A 188 -21.86 -14.12 9.12
N GLU A 189 -22.86 -13.39 9.62
CA GLU A 189 -24.09 -14.00 10.20
C GLU A 189 -24.85 -14.85 9.17
N ASP A 190 -24.84 -14.46 7.90
CA ASP A 190 -25.48 -15.15 6.78
C ASP A 190 -24.53 -16.13 6.06
N PHE A 191 -23.42 -16.50 6.70
CA PHE A 191 -22.43 -17.39 6.09
C PHE A 191 -23.05 -18.73 5.65
N THR A 192 -22.68 -19.16 4.44
CA THR A 192 -23.06 -20.46 3.89
C THR A 192 -21.85 -21.23 3.35
N PHE A 193 -21.73 -22.50 3.74
CA PHE A 193 -20.81 -23.47 3.17
C PHE A 193 -21.54 -24.45 2.24
N ARG A 194 -21.18 -24.51 0.96
CA ARG A 194 -21.67 -25.52 0.01
C ARG A 194 -20.76 -26.75 0.02
N GLY A 195 -21.19 -27.81 0.69
CA GLY A 195 -20.56 -29.12 0.64
C GLY A 195 -21.20 -30.04 -0.41
N CYS A 196 -20.68 -31.27 -0.52
CA CYS A 196 -21.18 -32.24 -1.49
C CYS A 196 -22.56 -32.80 -1.17
N GLU A 197 -22.88 -32.91 0.11
CA GLU A 197 -24.17 -33.46 0.58
C GLU A 197 -25.20 -32.37 0.90
N GLY A 198 -24.85 -31.09 0.77
CA GLY A 198 -25.75 -29.99 1.05
C GLY A 198 -25.06 -28.69 1.45
N ASN A 199 -25.89 -27.73 1.86
CA ASN A 199 -25.45 -26.42 2.35
C ASN A 199 -25.49 -26.39 3.87
N TYR A 200 -24.48 -25.75 4.48
CA TYR A 200 -24.27 -25.71 5.91
C TYR A 200 -24.08 -24.26 6.36
N GLY A 201 -24.77 -23.86 7.42
CA GLY A 201 -24.66 -22.51 8.00
C GLY A 201 -23.41 -22.31 8.85
N LYS A 202 -23.27 -21.10 9.39
CA LYS A 202 -22.19 -20.65 10.29
C LYS A 202 -21.92 -21.62 11.43
N GLU A 203 -22.95 -22.03 12.16
CA GLU A 203 -22.81 -22.89 13.35
C GLU A 203 -22.17 -24.22 12.99
N LYS A 204 -22.62 -24.84 11.90
CA LYS A 204 -22.11 -26.14 11.47
C LYS A 204 -20.68 -26.03 10.95
N ALA A 205 -20.34 -24.96 10.23
CA ALA A 205 -18.97 -24.73 9.78
C ALA A 205 -18.00 -24.52 10.94
N VAL A 206 -18.40 -23.75 11.96
CA VAL A 206 -17.61 -23.55 13.19
C VAL A 206 -17.44 -24.86 13.94
N GLU A 207 -18.50 -25.68 14.07
CA GLU A 207 -18.45 -27.01 14.69
C GLU A 207 -17.44 -27.91 13.96
N VAL A 208 -17.53 -28.02 12.64
CA VAL A 208 -16.64 -28.87 11.81
C VAL A 208 -15.19 -28.40 11.91
N LEU A 209 -14.93 -27.10 11.83
CA LEU A 209 -13.57 -26.55 11.96
C LEU A 209 -13.02 -26.68 13.38
N SER A 210 -13.87 -26.71 14.40
CA SER A 210 -13.45 -26.96 15.79
C SER A 210 -13.01 -28.42 16.00
N LEU A 211 -13.51 -29.34 15.18
CA LEU A 211 -13.13 -30.76 15.17
C LEU A 211 -11.98 -31.07 14.20
N ALA A 212 -11.53 -30.07 13.42
CA ALA A 212 -10.46 -30.25 12.45
C ALA A 212 -9.14 -30.63 13.15
N SER A 213 -8.33 -31.49 12.49
CA SER A 213 -7.02 -31.87 13.02
C SER A 213 -6.06 -30.68 13.03
N ARG A 214 -5.16 -30.64 14.02
CA ARG A 214 -4.05 -29.66 14.17
C ARG A 214 -3.00 -29.70 13.06
N SER A 215 -3.33 -30.29 11.91
CA SER A 215 -2.43 -30.52 10.77
C SER A 215 -3.04 -30.10 9.43
N ILE A 216 -4.24 -29.53 9.42
CA ILE A 216 -4.79 -28.92 8.21
C ILE A 216 -4.00 -27.65 7.91
N LYS A 217 -3.44 -27.59 6.71
CA LYS A 217 -2.87 -26.38 6.13
C LYS A 217 -3.70 -25.98 4.94
N PHE A 218 -4.01 -24.70 4.84
CA PHE A 218 -4.72 -24.16 3.69
C PHE A 218 -3.71 -23.58 2.71
N HIS A 219 -3.82 -23.94 1.44
CA HIS A 219 -3.04 -23.31 0.39
C HIS A 219 -3.93 -22.32 -0.37
N VAL A 220 -3.60 -21.04 -0.36
CA VAL A 220 -4.33 -20.03 -1.14
C VAL A 220 -3.88 -20.15 -2.60
N ALA A 221 -4.78 -20.61 -3.46
CA ALA A 221 -4.49 -20.80 -4.89
C ALA A 221 -4.66 -19.50 -5.69
N SER A 222 -5.63 -18.67 -5.33
CA SER A 222 -5.82 -17.34 -5.93
C SER A 222 -6.68 -16.45 -5.04
N SER A 223 -6.59 -15.14 -5.24
CA SER A 223 -7.47 -14.17 -4.60
C SER A 223 -7.61 -12.93 -5.49
N LYS A 224 -8.80 -12.33 -5.47
CA LYS A 224 -9.09 -11.06 -6.16
C LYS A 224 -10.25 -10.32 -5.48
N PHE A 225 -10.21 -9.00 -5.49
CA PHE A 225 -11.36 -8.14 -5.25
C PHE A 225 -12.35 -8.26 -6.41
N ILE A 226 -13.58 -8.65 -6.10
CA ILE A 226 -14.71 -8.63 -7.04
C ILE A 226 -15.61 -7.40 -6.84
N GLY A 227 -15.39 -6.64 -5.76
CA GLY A 227 -16.11 -5.42 -5.45
C GLY A 227 -15.30 -4.50 -4.54
N LYS A 228 -15.87 -3.35 -4.13
CA LYS A 228 -15.22 -2.45 -3.16
C LYS A 228 -15.00 -3.14 -1.80
N ASN A 229 -15.98 -3.94 -1.40
CA ASN A 229 -16.03 -4.58 -0.09
C ASN A 229 -16.12 -6.11 -0.24
N GLN A 230 -15.67 -6.68 -1.36
CA GLN A 230 -15.82 -8.10 -1.64
C GLN A 230 -14.57 -8.68 -2.28
N ILE A 231 -14.13 -9.82 -1.75
CA ILE A 231 -13.01 -10.60 -2.25
C ILE A 231 -13.52 -12.00 -2.59
N GLU A 232 -13.14 -12.51 -3.75
CA GLU A 232 -13.26 -13.93 -4.10
C GLU A 232 -11.86 -14.54 -4.02
N PHE A 233 -11.74 -15.71 -3.42
CA PHE A 233 -10.47 -16.43 -3.33
C PHE A 233 -10.69 -17.94 -3.41
N LYS A 234 -9.66 -18.65 -3.85
CA LYS A 234 -9.65 -20.10 -3.95
C LYS A 234 -8.65 -20.68 -2.97
N LEU A 235 -9.09 -21.70 -2.24
CA LEU A 235 -8.24 -22.54 -1.41
C LEU A 235 -8.06 -23.90 -2.09
N ASP A 236 -6.89 -24.47 -1.87
CA ASP A 236 -6.65 -25.90 -2.04
C ASP A 236 -6.51 -26.50 -0.63
N VAL A 237 -7.45 -27.40 -0.30
CA VAL A 237 -7.45 -28.15 0.95
C VAL A 237 -7.22 -29.61 0.63
N LYS A 238 -5.96 -30.06 0.69
CA LYS A 238 -5.55 -31.45 0.39
C LYS A 238 -5.99 -31.95 -1.00
N GLY A 239 -5.89 -31.10 -2.01
CA GLY A 239 -6.28 -31.40 -3.39
C GLY A 239 -7.76 -31.12 -3.68
N PHE A 240 -8.53 -30.62 -2.72
CA PHE A 240 -9.92 -30.19 -2.93
C PHE A 240 -9.97 -28.68 -3.15
N PRO A 241 -10.30 -28.21 -4.37
CA PRO A 241 -10.51 -26.80 -4.64
C PRO A 241 -11.78 -26.30 -3.95
N VAL A 242 -11.65 -25.24 -3.17
CA VAL A 242 -12.74 -24.55 -2.48
C VAL A 242 -12.78 -23.10 -2.93
N THR A 243 -13.91 -22.65 -3.45
CA THR A 243 -14.14 -21.22 -3.73
C THR A 243 -14.76 -20.56 -2.51
N CYS A 244 -14.19 -19.41 -2.11
CA CYS A 244 -14.59 -18.65 -0.93
C CYS A 244 -14.84 -17.19 -1.28
N SER A 245 -15.63 -16.52 -0.44
CA SER A 245 -15.90 -15.08 -0.59
C SER A 245 -15.85 -14.34 0.74
N LEU A 246 -15.13 -13.23 0.77
CA LEU A 246 -15.11 -12.30 1.90
C LEU A 246 -15.95 -11.07 1.61
N TYR A 247 -16.53 -10.53 2.67
CA TYR A 247 -17.20 -9.24 2.67
C TYR A 247 -16.66 -8.34 3.79
N PHE A 248 -16.52 -7.05 3.50
CA PHE A 248 -16.13 -6.03 4.49
C PHE A 248 -17.37 -5.31 5.02
N ASN A 249 -17.62 -5.42 6.33
CA ASN A 249 -18.80 -4.86 6.98
C ASN A 249 -18.61 -3.42 7.50
N GLY A 250 -17.44 -2.80 7.26
CA GLY A 250 -17.09 -1.48 7.76
C GLY A 250 -16.00 -1.47 8.84
N SER A 251 -15.77 -2.61 9.51
CA SER A 251 -14.71 -2.74 10.53
C SER A 251 -13.77 -3.92 10.27
N THR A 252 -14.29 -5.04 9.75
CA THR A 252 -13.51 -6.26 9.54
C THR A 252 -13.94 -7.01 8.28
N TRP A 253 -13.04 -7.85 7.77
CA TRP A 253 -13.34 -8.80 6.71
C TRP A 253 -13.91 -10.07 7.32
N LEU A 254 -15.04 -10.53 6.77
CA LEU A 254 -15.77 -11.71 7.23
C LEU A 254 -15.92 -12.70 6.07
N LEU A 255 -15.78 -13.98 6.38
CA LEU A 255 -16.10 -15.06 5.45
C LEU A 255 -17.62 -15.13 5.30
N SER A 256 -18.10 -14.89 4.08
CA SER A 256 -19.52 -14.85 3.72
C SER A 256 -19.97 -16.10 2.97
N TYR A 257 -19.05 -16.74 2.25
CA TYR A 257 -19.33 -17.96 1.52
C TYR A 257 -18.08 -18.83 1.42
N ALA A 258 -18.28 -20.15 1.42
CA ALA A 258 -17.28 -21.11 1.00
C ALA A 258 -17.99 -22.28 0.30
N GLY A 259 -17.34 -22.95 -0.65
CA GLY A 259 -17.94 -24.10 -1.29
C GLY A 259 -16.95 -24.94 -2.07
N LEU A 260 -17.15 -26.26 -2.02
CA LEU A 260 -16.38 -27.19 -2.85
C LEU A 260 -16.68 -26.91 -4.32
N ASP A 261 -15.63 -26.78 -5.13
CA ASP A 261 -15.77 -26.58 -6.58
C ASP A 261 -16.23 -27.88 -7.27
N GLN A 262 -15.88 -29.03 -6.68
CA GLN A 262 -16.20 -30.35 -7.20
C GLN A 262 -16.54 -31.33 -6.08
N CYS A 263 -17.46 -32.21 -6.43
CA CYS A 263 -17.95 -33.39 -5.72
C CYS A 263 -18.10 -34.47 -6.80
#